data_AF-A0A966D7Z0-F1
#
_entry.id   AF-A0A966D7Z0-F1
#
_cell.length_a   1.000
_cell.length_b   1.000
_cell.length_c   1.000
_cell.angle_alpha   90.00
_cell.angle_beta   90.00
_cell.angle_gamma   90.00
#
_symmetry.space_group_name_H-M   'P 1'
#
loop_
_entity.id
_entity.type
_entity.pdbx_description
1 polymer ?
#
loop_
_entity_poly.entity_id
_entity_poly.type
_entity_poly.pdbx_seq_one_letter_code
_entity_poly.pdbx_strand_id
1 'polypeptide(L)'
;MNLIKLFFLGVSGYFLAALYDIALLYKRTALSRVLYVGFFVTALPFIFLFSGYTSPHTPLLQGLLILGMVLFALLLIYSVLLEFPLRNKTPGSLYTQGTYSLCRHPGFLWHSTFSLCAALYFWYAPITLVVAGYVLSNFLLVLWEDKLLFPKLFPSYEEYRITTPFLNPFRG
;
A
#
# COMPACT_ATOMS: atom_id res chain seq x y z
N MET A 1 -9.86 -15.67 13.77
CA MET A 1 -9.73 -16.29 12.42
C MET A 1 -8.32 -16.87 12.30
N ASN A 2 -8.14 -18.04 11.67
CA ASN A 2 -6.80 -18.63 11.51
C ASN A 2 -5.89 -17.71 10.67
N LEU A 3 -4.61 -17.58 11.03
CA LEU A 3 -3.60 -16.75 10.34
C LEU A 3 -3.52 -17.03 8.84
N ILE A 4 -3.70 -18.27 8.39
CA ILE A 4 -3.70 -18.59 6.96
C ILE A 4 -4.89 -17.94 6.22
N LYS A 5 -6.05 -17.87 6.87
CA LYS A 5 -7.24 -17.21 6.31
C LYS A 5 -7.04 -15.70 6.27
N LEU A 6 -6.37 -15.14 7.29
CA LEU A 6 -5.98 -13.74 7.30
C LEU A 6 -5.04 -13.42 6.15
N PHE A 7 -4.03 -14.26 5.94
CA PHE A 7 -3.12 -14.13 4.81
C PHE A 7 -3.86 -14.07 3.48
N PHE A 8 -4.73 -15.04 3.19
CA PHE A 8 -5.51 -15.04 1.95
C PHE A 8 -6.47 -13.84 1.84
N LEU A 9 -7.05 -13.38 2.95
CA LEU A 9 -7.87 -12.16 2.95
C LEU A 9 -7.04 -10.94 2.54
N GLY A 10 -5.85 -10.74 3.11
CA GLY A 10 -4.98 -9.63 2.73
C GLY A 10 -4.51 -9.72 1.28
N VAL A 11 -4.06 -10.91 0.83
CA VAL A 11 -3.65 -11.14 -0.57
C VAL A 11 -4.78 -10.86 -1.55
N SER A 12 -6.03 -11.20 -1.19
CA SER A 12 -7.19 -10.90 -2.03
C SER A 12 -7.38 -9.39 -2.23
N GLY A 13 -7.05 -8.56 -1.24
CA GLY A 13 -7.08 -7.10 -1.37
C GLY A 13 -6.11 -6.60 -2.45
N TYR A 14 -4.86 -7.09 -2.46
CA TYR A 14 -3.88 -6.73 -3.50
C TYR A 14 -4.27 -7.27 -4.87
N PHE A 15 -4.86 -8.46 -4.93
CA PHE A 15 -5.38 -9.00 -6.19
C PHE A 15 -6.52 -8.14 -6.74
N LEU A 16 -7.45 -7.70 -5.88
CA LEU A 16 -8.52 -6.77 -6.28
C LEU A 16 -7.96 -5.42 -6.73
N ALA A 17 -6.93 -4.90 -6.07
CA ALA A 17 -6.22 -3.68 -6.49
C ALA A 17 -5.57 -3.87 -7.88
N ALA A 18 -4.90 -4.99 -8.12
CA ALA A 18 -4.35 -5.30 -9.46
C ALA A 18 -5.45 -5.31 -10.54
N LEU A 19 -6.59 -5.95 -10.25
CA LEU A 19 -7.74 -5.94 -11.17
C LEU A 19 -8.33 -4.54 -11.36
N TYR A 20 -8.33 -3.71 -10.31
CA TYR A 20 -8.75 -2.32 -10.38
C TYR A 20 -7.91 -1.55 -11.41
N ASP A 21 -6.59 -1.68 -11.37
CA ASP A 21 -5.69 -1.00 -12.31
C ASP A 21 -5.85 -1.52 -13.75
N ILE A 22 -6.09 -2.82 -13.92
CA ILE A 22 -6.44 -3.40 -15.23
C ILE A 22 -7.74 -2.81 -15.75
N ALA A 23 -8.78 -2.74 -14.90
CA ALA A 23 -10.07 -2.16 -15.29
C ALA A 23 -9.92 -0.69 -15.68
N LEU A 24 -9.05 0.06 -15.00
CA LEU A 24 -8.72 1.45 -15.33
C LEU A 24 -8.03 1.55 -16.70
N LEU A 25 -7.04 0.69 -16.98
CA LEU A 25 -6.34 0.62 -18.27
C LEU A 25 -7.30 0.38 -19.44
N TYR A 26 -8.27 -0.53 -19.27
CA TYR A 26 -9.29 -0.81 -20.28
C TYR A 26 -10.51 0.12 -20.22
N LYS A 27 -10.44 1.22 -19.45
CA LYS A 27 -11.50 2.24 -19.29
C LYS A 27 -12.85 1.66 -18.85
N ARG A 28 -12.85 0.55 -18.11
CA ARG A 28 -14.04 -0.10 -17.54
C ARG A 28 -14.41 0.55 -16.19
N THR A 29 -14.89 1.79 -16.24
CA THR A 29 -15.12 2.65 -15.06
C THR A 29 -16.12 2.08 -14.03
N ALA A 30 -17.14 1.34 -14.48
CA ALA A 30 -18.08 0.70 -13.56
C ALA A 30 -17.41 -0.42 -12.75
N LEU A 31 -16.57 -1.23 -13.42
CA LEU A 31 -15.84 -2.32 -12.79
C LEU A 31 -14.75 -1.78 -11.84
N SER A 32 -14.03 -0.73 -12.25
CA SER A 32 -13.01 -0.11 -11.37
C SER A 32 -13.63 0.45 -10.08
N ARG A 33 -14.83 1.06 -10.12
CA ARG A 33 -15.51 1.52 -8.88
C ARG A 33 -15.76 0.39 -7.88
N VAL A 34 -16.10 -0.80 -8.35
CA VAL A 34 -16.33 -1.97 -7.49
C VAL A 34 -14.99 -2.49 -6.96
N LEU A 35 -14.00 -2.64 -7.82
CA LEU A 35 -12.69 -3.20 -7.47
C LEU A 35 -11.86 -2.29 -6.56
N TYR A 36 -12.17 -0.98 -6.51
CA TYR A 36 -11.56 -0.02 -5.58
C TYR A 36 -11.71 -0.45 -4.10
N VAL A 37 -12.70 -1.29 -3.78
CA VAL A 37 -12.84 -1.88 -2.44
C VAL A 37 -11.60 -2.68 -2.01
N GLY A 38 -10.81 -3.18 -2.97
CA GLY A 38 -9.58 -3.93 -2.73
C GLY A 38 -8.60 -3.21 -1.81
N PHE A 39 -8.46 -1.89 -1.96
CA PHE A 39 -7.61 -1.07 -1.07
C PHE A 39 -8.03 -1.21 0.39
N PHE A 40 -9.33 -1.23 0.69
CA PHE A 40 -9.82 -1.36 2.06
C PHE A 40 -9.76 -2.81 2.57
N VAL A 41 -9.89 -3.80 1.68
CA VAL A 41 -9.75 -5.22 2.03
C VAL A 41 -8.35 -5.51 2.59
N THR A 42 -7.30 -4.83 2.10
CA THR A 42 -5.93 -5.00 2.63
C THR A 42 -5.78 -4.61 4.10
N ALA A 43 -6.65 -3.73 4.62
CA ALA A 43 -6.63 -3.29 6.02
C ALA A 43 -7.36 -4.26 6.97
N LEU A 44 -8.33 -5.04 6.48
CA LEU A 44 -9.17 -5.92 7.30
C LEU A 44 -8.39 -6.95 8.13
N PRO A 45 -7.35 -7.63 7.61
CA PRO A 45 -6.58 -8.57 8.40
C PRO A 45 -5.98 -7.97 9.67
N PHE A 46 -5.56 -6.69 9.63
CA PHE A 46 -4.98 -6.02 10.79
C PHE A 46 -6.01 -5.84 11.91
N ILE A 47 -7.27 -5.50 11.59
CA ILE A 47 -8.36 -5.42 12.57
C ILE A 47 -8.51 -6.74 13.33
N PHE A 48 -8.53 -7.86 12.60
CA PHE A 48 -8.63 -9.18 13.20
C PHE A 48 -7.40 -9.57 14.01
N LEU A 49 -6.20 -9.18 13.57
CA LEU A 49 -4.97 -9.41 14.34
C LEU A 49 -5.02 -8.69 15.69
N PHE A 50 -5.39 -7.40 15.72
CA PHE A 50 -5.53 -6.64 16.97
C PHE A 50 -6.64 -7.16 17.88
N SER A 51 -7.72 -7.73 17.32
CA SER A 51 -8.79 -8.34 18.13
C SER A 51 -8.42 -9.70 18.73
N GLY A 52 -7.46 -10.40 18.13
CA GLY A 52 -7.15 -11.79 18.47
C GLY A 52 -5.80 -12.00 19.15
N TYR A 53 -4.92 -11.00 19.12
CA TYR A 53 -3.55 -11.09 19.62
C TYR A 53 -3.18 -9.84 20.40
N THR A 54 -2.37 -10.02 21.44
CA THR A 54 -1.84 -8.95 22.29
C THR A 54 -0.34 -8.86 22.14
N SER A 55 0.21 -7.66 22.30
CA SER A 55 1.66 -7.45 22.33
C SER A 55 2.27 -7.97 23.65
N PRO A 56 3.45 -8.61 23.63
CA PRO A 56 4.20 -9.00 24.83
C PRO A 56 5.02 -7.84 25.44
N HIS A 57 5.11 -6.70 24.75
CA HIS A 57 5.98 -5.59 25.15
C HIS A 57 5.44 -4.74 26.31
N THR A 58 6.28 -3.88 26.85
CA THR A 58 5.88 -2.86 27.85
C THR A 58 4.91 -1.83 27.25
N PRO A 59 4.04 -1.18 28.06
CA PRO A 59 3.09 -0.18 27.57
C PRO A 59 3.73 0.98 26.80
N LEU A 60 4.94 1.40 27.20
CA LEU A 60 5.68 2.46 26.50
C LEU A 60 6.02 2.05 25.07
N LEU A 61 6.63 0.87 24.89
CA LEU A 61 6.99 0.37 23.56
C LEU A 61 5.75 0.09 22.71
N GLN A 62 4.68 -0.44 23.32
CA GLN A 62 3.38 -0.58 22.66
C GLN A 62 2.86 0.75 22.13
N GLY A 63 2.87 1.79 22.97
CA GLY A 63 2.43 3.14 22.59
C GLY A 63 3.25 3.72 21.44
N LEU A 64 4.58 3.56 21.47
CA LEU A 64 5.45 4.01 20.38
C LEU A 64 5.18 3.29 19.05
N LEU A 65 5.00 1.97 19.10
CA LEU A 65 4.71 1.17 17.91
C LEU A 65 3.32 1.48 17.34
N ILE A 66 2.31 1.67 18.21
CA ILE A 66 0.97 2.10 17.82
C ILE A 66 1.01 3.49 17.19
N LEU A 67 1.73 4.44 17.79
CA LEU A 67 1.90 5.78 17.23
C LEU A 67 2.53 5.72 15.83
N GLY A 68 3.57 4.90 15.65
CA GLY A 68 4.17 4.65 14.35
C GLY A 68 3.18 4.09 13.35
N MET A 69 2.40 3.07 13.73
CA MET A 69 1.36 2.50 12.88
C MET A 69 0.31 3.55 12.48
N VAL A 70 -0.19 4.36 13.42
CA VAL A 70 -1.16 5.42 13.12
C VAL A 70 -0.58 6.43 12.15
N LEU A 71 0.65 6.91 12.38
CA LEU A 71 1.32 7.87 11.51
C LEU A 71 1.46 7.33 10.08
N PHE A 72 1.96 6.10 9.91
CA PHE A 72 2.15 5.52 8.58
C PHE A 72 0.85 5.12 7.91
N ALA A 73 -0.19 4.76 8.66
CA ALA A 73 -1.54 4.57 8.12
C ALA A 73 -2.13 5.88 7.60
N LEU A 74 -1.94 6.99 8.32
CA LEU A 74 -2.38 8.32 7.87
C LEU A 74 -1.62 8.78 6.61
N LEU A 75 -0.30 8.56 6.56
CA LEU A 75 0.50 8.84 5.35
C LEU A 75 0.07 7.96 4.17
N LEU A 76 -0.22 6.68 4.40
CA LEU A 76 -0.74 5.77 3.39
C LEU A 76 -2.08 6.26 2.82
N ILE A 77 -3.03 6.59 3.69
CA ILE A 77 -4.34 7.14 3.31
C ILE A 77 -4.17 8.44 2.54
N TYR A 78 -3.31 9.35 3.04
CA TYR A 78 -3.03 10.61 2.38
C TYR A 78 -2.49 10.38 0.98
N SER A 79 -1.37 9.66 0.82
CA SER A 79 -0.73 9.45 -0.48
C SER A 79 -1.63 8.72 -1.48
N VAL A 80 -2.30 7.64 -1.07
CA VAL A 80 -3.01 6.74 -2.00
C VAL A 80 -4.44 7.21 -2.28
N LEU A 81 -5.16 7.71 -1.29
CA LEU A 81 -6.60 7.99 -1.42
C LEU A 81 -6.90 9.48 -1.58
N LEU A 82 -6.10 10.37 -0.99
CA LEU A 82 -6.44 11.80 -0.88
C LEU A 82 -5.59 12.68 -1.79
N GLU A 83 -4.29 12.42 -1.90
CA GLU A 83 -3.34 13.33 -2.52
C GLU A 83 -3.69 13.56 -4.00
N PHE A 84 -3.97 12.48 -4.73
CA PHE A 84 -4.35 12.58 -6.14
C PHE A 84 -5.67 13.34 -6.34
N PRO A 85 -6.81 12.97 -5.71
CA PRO A 85 -8.06 13.73 -5.87
C PRO A 85 -7.98 15.20 -5.42
N LEU A 86 -7.18 15.51 -4.40
CA LEU A 86 -7.08 16.87 -3.85
C LEU A 86 -6.18 17.78 -4.69
N ARG A 87 -5.12 17.24 -5.31
CA ARG A 87 -4.09 18.05 -5.97
C ARG A 87 -4.07 17.91 -7.48
N ASN A 88 -4.56 16.80 -8.04
CA ASN A 88 -4.61 16.62 -9.48
C ASN A 88 -5.92 17.17 -10.06
N LYS A 89 -5.83 18.35 -10.69
CA LYS A 89 -6.98 19.03 -11.31
C LYS A 89 -7.33 18.51 -12.70
N THR A 90 -6.50 17.66 -13.30
CA THR A 90 -6.69 17.14 -14.66
C THR A 90 -7.03 15.65 -14.58
N PRO A 91 -8.28 15.24 -14.87
CA PRO A 91 -8.67 13.84 -14.83
C PRO A 91 -7.82 12.98 -15.76
N GLY A 92 -7.29 11.86 -15.23
CA GLY A 92 -6.50 10.91 -15.99
C GLY A 92 -5.06 11.34 -16.31
N SER A 93 -4.58 12.45 -15.76
CA SER A 93 -3.17 12.84 -15.89
C SER A 93 -2.29 12.12 -14.86
N LEU A 94 -1.01 11.98 -15.19
CA LEU A 94 0.01 11.50 -14.26
C LEU A 94 0.29 12.55 -13.18
N TYR A 95 0.26 12.14 -11.91
CA TYR A 95 0.61 13.00 -10.78
C TYR A 95 2.04 12.69 -10.31
N THR A 96 2.88 13.72 -10.24
CA THR A 96 4.33 13.59 -9.96
C THR A 96 4.82 14.49 -8.80
N GLN A 97 3.90 15.09 -8.06
CA GLN A 97 4.21 16.09 -7.03
C GLN A 97 4.02 15.53 -5.61
N GLY A 98 4.41 16.31 -4.60
CA GLY A 98 4.19 15.97 -3.18
C GLY A 98 4.86 14.66 -2.78
N THR A 99 4.13 13.68 -2.25
CA THR A 99 4.80 12.42 -1.83
C THR A 99 5.33 11.61 -3.01
N TYR A 100 4.74 11.80 -4.19
CA TYR A 100 5.18 11.17 -5.44
C TYR A 100 6.44 11.83 -6.02
N SER A 101 6.88 13.00 -5.55
CA SER A 101 8.18 13.53 -5.97
C SER A 101 9.35 12.92 -5.19
N LEU A 102 9.08 12.23 -4.06
CA LEU A 102 10.10 11.54 -3.27
C LEU A 102 10.48 10.21 -3.92
N CYS A 103 9.47 9.42 -4.29
CA CYS A 103 9.62 8.18 -5.04
C CYS A 103 8.30 7.89 -5.78
N ARG A 104 8.33 6.96 -6.73
CA ARG A 104 7.15 6.64 -7.56
C ARG A 104 6.05 5.89 -6.82
N HIS A 105 6.38 5.19 -5.73
CA HIS A 105 5.43 4.38 -4.95
C HIS A 105 5.51 4.68 -3.45
N PRO A 106 5.18 5.90 -3.01
CA PRO A 106 5.27 6.28 -1.59
C PRO A 106 4.36 5.43 -0.71
N GLY A 107 3.19 5.04 -1.22
CA GLY A 107 2.26 4.14 -0.53
C GLY A 107 2.90 2.79 -0.14
N PHE A 108 3.80 2.25 -0.95
CA PHE A 108 4.53 1.03 -0.60
C PHE A 108 5.43 1.23 0.62
N LEU A 109 6.13 2.37 0.71
CA LEU A 109 7.00 2.68 1.86
C LEU A 109 6.20 2.82 3.15
N TRP A 110 5.08 3.54 3.09
CA TRP A 110 4.20 3.73 4.25
C TRP A 110 3.60 2.41 4.71
N HIS A 111 3.07 1.61 3.79
CA HIS A 111 2.53 0.29 4.10
C HIS A 111 3.60 -0.66 4.66
N SER A 112 4.81 -0.67 4.10
CA SER A 112 5.91 -1.52 4.56
C SER A 112 6.37 -1.15 5.97
N THR A 113 6.40 0.15 6.27
CA THR A 113 6.82 0.63 7.59
C THR A 113 5.73 0.39 8.63
N PHE A 114 4.46 0.61 8.27
CA PHE A 114 3.30 0.18 9.08
C PHE A 114 3.38 -1.32 9.41
N SER A 115 3.62 -2.14 8.39
CA SER A 115 3.75 -3.60 8.49
C SER A 115 4.92 -4.00 9.41
N LEU A 116 6.05 -3.31 9.32
CA LEU A 116 7.18 -3.52 10.23
C LEU A 116 6.80 -3.19 11.68
N CYS A 117 6.16 -2.05 11.92
CA CYS A 117 5.67 -1.70 13.26
C CYS A 117 4.68 -2.73 13.80
N ALA A 118 3.78 -3.26 12.97
CA ALA A 118 2.83 -4.31 13.35
C ALA A 118 3.55 -5.62 13.70
N ALA A 119 4.51 -6.06 12.88
CA ALA A 119 5.31 -7.26 13.15
C ALA A 119 6.09 -7.13 14.47
N LEU A 120 6.69 -5.96 14.71
CA LEU A 120 7.37 -5.66 15.97
C LEU A 120 6.40 -5.63 17.15
N TYR A 121 5.21 -5.06 16.98
CA TYR A 121 4.18 -4.97 18.02
C TYR A 121 3.74 -6.34 18.51
N PHE A 122 3.38 -7.24 17.59
CA PHE A 122 2.94 -8.58 17.97
C PHE A 122 4.09 -9.48 18.42
N TRP A 123 5.32 -9.22 17.93
CA TRP A 123 6.54 -10.00 18.25
C TRP A 123 6.31 -11.52 18.17
N TYR A 124 5.57 -11.95 17.15
CA TYR A 124 5.14 -13.33 16.99
C TYR A 124 5.38 -13.79 15.56
N ALA A 125 6.29 -14.75 15.38
CA ALA A 125 6.82 -15.14 14.08
C ALA A 125 5.74 -15.50 13.03
N PRO A 126 4.67 -16.24 13.36
CA PRO A 126 3.59 -16.50 12.41
C PRO A 126 2.89 -15.24 11.90
N ILE A 127 2.67 -14.22 12.74
CA ILE A 127 2.10 -12.93 12.31
C ILE A 127 3.11 -12.18 11.44
N THR A 128 4.39 -12.18 11.83
CA THR A 128 5.47 -11.57 11.03
C THR A 128 5.50 -12.16 9.62
N LEU A 129 5.35 -13.48 9.46
CA LEU A 129 5.29 -14.13 8.15
C LEU A 129 4.07 -13.69 7.33
N VAL A 130 2.90 -13.60 7.95
CA VAL A 130 1.67 -13.12 7.30
C VAL A 130 1.86 -11.69 6.78
N VAL A 131 2.36 -10.81 7.65
CA VAL A 131 2.56 -9.38 7.32
C VAL A 131 3.68 -9.19 6.30
N ALA A 132 4.77 -9.96 6.37
CA ALA A 132 5.81 -9.99 5.34
C ALA A 132 5.24 -10.43 3.99
N GLY A 133 4.32 -11.39 3.98
CA GLY A 133 3.59 -11.80 2.79
C GLY A 133 2.74 -10.70 2.17
N TYR A 134 2.15 -9.81 2.99
CA TYR A 134 1.46 -8.61 2.50
C TYR A 134 2.42 -7.61 1.87
N VAL A 135 3.55 -7.34 2.52
CA VAL A 135 4.60 -6.47 1.96
C VAL A 135 5.12 -7.01 0.64
N LEU A 136 5.36 -8.32 0.54
CA LEU A 136 5.77 -8.96 -0.71
C LEU A 136 4.68 -8.85 -1.79
N SER A 137 3.42 -9.07 -1.44
CA SER A 137 2.30 -8.95 -2.39
C SER A 137 2.17 -7.52 -2.91
N ASN A 138 2.28 -6.53 -2.02
CA ASN A 138 2.30 -5.12 -2.39
C ASN A 138 3.50 -4.79 -3.28
N PHE A 139 4.69 -5.29 -2.95
CA PHE A 139 5.90 -5.09 -3.75
C PHE A 139 5.75 -5.62 -5.17
N LEU A 140 5.22 -6.84 -5.32
CA LEU A 140 4.97 -7.44 -6.63
C LEU A 140 3.95 -6.63 -7.44
N LEU A 141 2.89 -6.14 -6.78
CA LEU A 141 1.90 -5.28 -7.40
C LEU A 141 2.53 -3.98 -7.93
N VAL A 142 3.23 -3.21 -7.08
CA VAL A 142 3.84 -1.94 -7.50
C VAL A 142 4.95 -2.13 -8.55
N LEU A 143 5.66 -3.25 -8.50
CA LEU A 143 6.66 -3.61 -9.51
C LEU A 143 6.02 -3.87 -10.88
N TRP A 144 4.88 -4.56 -10.88
CA TRP A 144 4.11 -4.84 -12.09
C TRP A 144 3.46 -3.55 -12.63
N GLU A 145 2.91 -2.71 -11.75
CA GLU A 145 2.37 -1.39 -12.10
C GLU A 145 3.43 -0.49 -12.77
N ASP A 146 4.59 -0.30 -12.12
CA ASP A 146 5.69 0.56 -12.60
C ASP A 146 6.23 0.13 -13.96
N LYS A 147 6.38 -1.18 -14.17
CA LYS A 147 7.03 -1.71 -15.37
C LYS A 147 6.10 -1.91 -16.54
N LEU A 148 4.84 -2.26 -16.30
CA LEU A 148 3.95 -2.74 -17.35
C LEU A 148 2.65 -1.96 -17.47
N LEU A 149 2.05 -1.52 -16.36
CA LEU A 149 0.74 -0.88 -16.40
C LEU A 149 0.83 0.62 -16.59
N PHE A 150 1.59 1.32 -15.75
CA PHE A 150 1.71 2.77 -15.80
C PHE A 150 2.32 3.32 -17.09
N PRO A 151 3.34 2.69 -17.73
CA PRO A 151 3.80 3.11 -19.04
C PRO A 151 2.71 3.06 -20.14
N LYS A 152 1.71 2.18 -19.99
CA LYS A 152 0.57 2.10 -20.92
C LYS A 152 -0.55 3.06 -20.57
N LEU A 153 -0.69 3.39 -19.28
CA LEU A 153 -1.74 4.26 -18.78
C LEU A 153 -1.41 5.74 -18.98
N PHE A 154 -0.13 6.11 -18.85
CA PHE A 154 0.33 7.49 -18.88
C PHE A 154 1.44 7.70 -19.92
N PRO A 155 1.20 8.47 -21.00
CA PRO A 155 2.20 8.72 -22.03
C PRO A 155 3.53 9.31 -21.51
N SER A 156 3.47 10.19 -20.50
CA SER A 156 4.65 10.85 -19.92
C SER A 156 5.30 10.07 -18.76
N TYR A 157 4.96 8.79 -18.57
CA TYR A 157 5.49 8.03 -17.44
C TYR A 157 7.00 7.80 -17.51
N GLU A 158 7.56 7.65 -18.71
CA GLU A 158 9.01 7.46 -18.87
C GLU A 158 9.82 8.67 -18.42
N GLU A 159 9.33 9.90 -18.65
CA GLU A 159 9.96 11.13 -18.15
C GLU A 159 9.98 11.17 -16.62
N TYR A 160 8.90 10.70 -16.01
CA TYR A 160 8.81 10.56 -14.56
C TYR A 160 9.77 9.49 -14.02
N ARG A 161 9.97 8.39 -14.77
CA ARG A 161 10.91 7.33 -14.38
C ARG A 161 12.37 7.78 -14.36
N ILE A 162 12.73 8.73 -15.22
CA ILE A 162 14.08 9.32 -15.29
C ILE A 162 14.34 10.21 -14.09
N THR A 163 13.36 11.02 -13.69
CA THR A 163 13.53 12.08 -12.69
C THR A 163 13.27 11.63 -11.25
N THR A 164 12.49 10.57 -11.06
CA THR A 164 12.03 10.13 -9.73
C THR A 164 12.35 8.66 -9.50
N PRO A 165 12.99 8.28 -8.38
CA PRO A 165 13.38 6.90 -8.11
C PRO A 165 12.16 6.00 -7.83
N PHE A 166 12.30 4.70 -8.10
CA PHE A 166 11.21 3.72 -7.90
C PHE A 166 10.71 3.68 -6.44
N LEU A 167 11.63 3.44 -5.48
CA LEU A 167 11.30 3.29 -4.05
C LEU A 167 12.21 4.06 -3.11
N ASN A 168 13.52 4.11 -3.36
CA ASN A 168 14.46 4.75 -2.43
C ASN A 168 14.62 6.24 -2.78
N PRO A 169 14.09 7.17 -1.96
CA PRO A 169 14.19 8.60 -2.22
C PRO A 169 15.60 9.17 -2.01
N PHE A 170 16.50 8.40 -1.38
CA PHE A 170 17.86 8.83 -1.04
C PHE A 170 18.92 8.33 -2.03
N ARG A 171 18.51 7.71 -3.15
CA ARG A 171 19.43 7.39 -4.25
C ARG A 171 19.37 8.51 -5.28
N GLY A 172 20.31 9.44 -5.17
CA GLY A 172 20.77 10.30 -6.26
C GLY A 172 21.98 9.68 -6.95
#